data_AF-I4Z6E5-F1
#
_entry.id   AF-I4Z6E5-F1
#
_cell.length_a   1.000
_cell.length_b   1.000
_cell.length_c   1.000
_cell.angle_alpha   90.00
_cell.angle_beta   90.00
_cell.angle_gamma   90.00
#
_symmetry.space_group_name_H-M   'P 1'
#
loop_
_entity.id
_entity.type
_entity.pdbx_description
1 polymer ?
#
loop_
_entity_poly.entity_id
_entity_poly.type
_entity_poly.pdbx_seq_one_letter_code
_entity_poly.pdbx_strand_id
1 'polypeptide(L)'
;MYGTFAKILTLIGLTILVIVFSANPLTAPIKDGLTFPAVMASLGGIFVIVLLVERVTEIAITIWRQSDADELKTEIENLTKDATKAAELLEKQKCFAKYQAETKSIALLIGFTISIVVCCAGVGLLGAVIDITKGNPNFLRGVDILLTSGLIAGGSDSFHKFVSTLETFFNESKSRMERKP
;
A
#
# COMPACT_ATOMS: atom_id res chain seq x y z
N MET A 1 -3.70 14.48 -19.56
CA MET A 1 -4.99 14.93 -18.97
C MET A 1 -5.60 13.91 -18.00
N TYR A 2 -5.41 12.59 -18.20
CA TYR A 2 -5.88 11.53 -17.27
C TYR A 2 -5.24 11.52 -15.88
N GLY A 3 -3.95 11.89 -15.77
CA GLY A 3 -3.23 11.89 -14.48
C GLY A 3 -3.72 12.93 -13.47
N THR A 4 -4.32 14.03 -13.93
CA THR A 4 -4.84 15.09 -13.04
C THR A 4 -6.19 14.67 -12.45
N PHE A 5 -7.01 13.98 -13.24
CA PHE A 5 -8.34 13.52 -12.83
C PHE A 5 -8.26 12.44 -11.74
N ALA A 6 -7.34 11.47 -11.89
CA ALA A 6 -7.09 10.44 -10.88
C ALA A 6 -6.61 11.03 -9.55
N LYS A 7 -5.70 12.02 -9.60
CA LYS A 7 -5.19 12.74 -8.42
C LYS A 7 -6.30 13.51 -7.69
N ILE A 8 -7.18 14.16 -8.44
CA ILE A 8 -8.33 14.91 -7.90
C ILE A 8 -9.32 13.96 -7.22
N LEU A 9 -9.62 12.80 -7.83
CA LEU A 9 -10.54 11.82 -7.25
C LEU A 9 -9.99 11.25 -5.93
N THR A 10 -8.69 10.94 -5.87
CA THR A 10 -8.04 10.50 -4.62
C THR A 10 -7.99 11.60 -3.56
N LEU A 11 -7.76 12.86 -3.95
CA LEU A 11 -7.75 14.00 -3.03
C LEU A 11 -9.13 14.28 -2.45
N ILE A 12 -10.18 14.19 -3.26
CA ILE A 12 -11.57 14.34 -2.82
C ILE A 12 -11.93 13.22 -1.84
N GLY A 13 -11.58 11.96 -2.17
CA GLY A 13 -11.77 10.83 -1.25
C GLY A 13 -11.05 11.01 0.09
N LEU A 14 -9.80 11.47 0.06
CA LEU A 14 -9.01 11.72 1.27
C LEU A 14 -9.58 12.87 2.12
N THR A 15 -10.06 13.93 1.46
CA THR A 15 -10.58 15.14 2.14
C THR A 15 -11.93 14.86 2.80
N ILE A 16 -12.81 14.11 2.13
CA ILE A 16 -14.06 13.62 2.73
C ILE A 16 -13.76 12.77 3.96
N LEU A 17 -12.72 11.92 3.90
CA LEU A 17 -12.32 11.07 5.01
C LEU A 17 -11.78 11.87 6.21
N VAL A 18 -10.98 12.92 5.98
CA VAL A 18 -10.46 13.80 7.05
C VAL A 18 -11.57 14.59 7.75
N ILE A 19 -12.56 15.09 6.99
CA ILE A 19 -13.71 15.83 7.55
C ILE A 19 -14.60 14.92 8.41
N VAL A 20 -14.79 13.67 7.98
CA VAL A 20 -15.51 12.66 8.77
C VAL A 20 -14.73 12.26 10.03
N PHE A 21 -13.40 12.29 9.97
CA PHE A 21 -12.47 11.91 11.04
C PHE A 21 -12.45 12.91 12.22
N SER A 22 -12.56 14.22 11.96
CA SER A 22 -12.53 15.23 13.04
C SER A 22 -13.83 15.35 13.82
N ALA A 23 -14.92 14.74 13.34
CA ALA A 23 -16.25 14.91 13.90
C ALA A 23 -16.66 13.82 14.93
N ASN A 24 -15.92 12.72 15.06
CA ASN A 24 -16.32 11.57 15.90
C ASN A 24 -15.17 11.02 16.77
N PRO A 25 -14.93 11.54 17.98
CA PRO A 25 -13.90 11.02 18.87
C PRO A 25 -14.26 9.62 19.42
N LEU A 26 -13.23 8.78 19.58
CA LEU A 26 -13.36 7.31 19.67
C LEU A 26 -13.40 6.72 21.08
N THR A 27 -14.21 5.68 21.22
CA THR A 27 -14.01 4.57 22.15
C THR A 27 -13.99 3.27 21.32
N ALA A 28 -12.85 2.57 21.32
CA ALA A 28 -12.66 1.33 20.56
C ALA A 28 -12.11 0.25 21.50
N PRO A 29 -12.95 -0.69 21.97
CA PRO A 29 -12.49 -1.74 22.86
C PRO A 29 -11.71 -2.82 22.08
N ILE A 30 -10.61 -3.29 22.69
CA ILE A 30 -9.80 -4.40 22.19
C ILE A 30 -10.65 -5.68 22.27
N LYS A 31 -10.54 -6.55 21.26
CA LYS A 31 -11.26 -7.83 21.24
C LYS A 31 -10.78 -8.74 22.38
N ASP A 32 -11.71 -9.26 23.16
CA ASP A 32 -11.41 -10.17 24.27
C ASP A 32 -10.76 -11.47 23.74
N GLY A 33 -9.68 -11.93 24.37
CA GLY A 33 -8.99 -13.19 24.00
C GLY A 33 -8.03 -13.11 22.82
N LEU A 34 -7.50 -11.92 22.49
CA LEU A 34 -6.51 -11.74 21.43
C LEU A 34 -5.23 -12.55 21.71
N THR A 35 -4.97 -13.58 20.92
CA THR A 35 -3.73 -14.36 20.98
C THR A 35 -2.81 -14.02 19.82
N PHE A 36 -1.50 -14.02 20.07
CA PHE A 36 -0.50 -13.74 19.03
C PHE A 36 -0.63 -14.67 17.81
N PRO A 37 -0.87 -15.99 17.95
CA PRO A 37 -1.11 -16.87 16.80
C PRO A 37 -2.35 -16.48 15.98
N ALA A 38 -3.43 -16.02 16.61
CA ALA A 38 -4.64 -15.60 15.89
C ALA A 38 -4.41 -14.31 15.07
N VAL A 39 -3.63 -13.37 15.60
CA VAL A 39 -3.21 -12.16 14.87
C VAL A 39 -2.33 -12.55 13.68
N MET A 40 -1.35 -13.43 13.89
CA MET A 40 -0.45 -13.88 12.83
C MET A 40 -1.17 -14.69 11.75
N ALA A 41 -2.15 -15.52 12.12
CA ALA A 41 -3.00 -16.22 11.15
C ALA A 41 -3.81 -15.23 10.28
N SER A 42 -4.36 -14.17 10.89
CA SER A 42 -5.10 -13.13 10.16
C SER A 42 -4.19 -12.34 9.22
N LEU A 43 -2.98 -11.99 9.68
CA LEU A 43 -1.95 -11.36 8.85
C LEU A 43 -1.54 -12.26 7.68
N GLY A 44 -1.41 -13.57 7.89
CA GLY A 44 -1.14 -14.53 6.81
C GLY A 44 -2.21 -14.52 5.71
N GLY A 45 -3.49 -14.44 6.09
CA GLY A 45 -4.59 -14.29 5.14
C GLY A 45 -4.51 -12.98 4.35
N ILE A 46 -4.20 -11.86 5.02
CA ILE A 46 -4.00 -10.55 4.37
C ILE A 46 -2.78 -10.59 3.44
N PHE A 47 -1.71 -11.29 3.82
CA PHE A 47 -0.51 -11.39 2.99
C PHE A 47 -0.77 -12.03 1.62
N VAL A 48 -1.62 -13.07 1.57
CA VAL A 48 -2.05 -13.66 0.29
C VAL A 48 -2.72 -12.62 -0.60
N ILE A 49 -3.55 -11.77 0.00
CA ILE A 49 -4.22 -10.67 -0.71
C ILE A 49 -3.20 -9.63 -1.19
N VAL A 50 -2.19 -9.28 -0.37
CA VAL A 50 -1.10 -8.39 -0.78
C VAL A 50 -0.41 -8.91 -2.04
N LEU A 51 -0.02 -10.19 -2.04
CA LEU A 51 0.64 -10.81 -3.19
C LEU A 51 -0.23 -10.80 -4.45
N LEU A 52 -1.54 -11.06 -4.29
CA LEU A 52 -2.48 -11.01 -5.42
C LEU A 52 -2.65 -9.60 -5.97
N VAL A 53 -2.84 -8.60 -5.11
CA VAL A 53 -3.00 -7.20 -5.52
C VAL A 53 -1.73 -6.68 -6.18
N GLU A 54 -0.57 -7.01 -5.62
CA GLU A 54 0.73 -6.69 -6.21
C GLU A 54 0.85 -7.29 -7.61
N ARG A 55 0.55 -8.58 -7.75
CA ARG A 55 0.65 -9.25 -9.06
C ARG A 55 -0.33 -8.70 -10.09
N VAL A 56 -1.57 -8.39 -9.70
CA VAL A 56 -2.57 -7.78 -10.60
C VAL A 56 -2.12 -6.38 -11.03
N THR A 57 -1.59 -5.59 -10.11
CA THR A 57 -1.11 -4.23 -10.39
C THR A 57 0.07 -4.25 -11.35
N GLU A 58 1.02 -5.18 -11.14
CA GLU A 58 2.17 -5.38 -12.02
C GLU A 58 1.72 -5.75 -13.44
N ILE A 59 0.81 -6.72 -13.59
CA ILE A 59 0.29 -7.14 -14.89
C ILE A 59 -0.43 -5.99 -15.60
N ALA A 60 -1.27 -5.24 -14.89
CA ALA A 60 -2.00 -4.10 -15.45
C ALA A 60 -1.04 -3.02 -15.99
N ILE A 61 0.00 -2.68 -15.22
CA ILE A 61 1.04 -1.72 -15.63
C ILE A 61 1.83 -2.25 -16.83
N THR A 62 2.18 -3.54 -16.81
CA THR A 62 2.95 -4.19 -17.87
C THR A 62 2.21 -4.08 -19.20
N ILE A 63 0.92 -4.41 -19.23
CA ILE A 63 0.10 -4.32 -20.46
C ILE A 63 0.02 -2.89 -20.99
N TRP A 64 -0.06 -1.88 -20.13
CA TRP A 64 -0.29 -0.49 -20.55
C TRP A 64 0.96 0.34 -20.80
N ARG A 65 2.09 0.03 -20.14
CA ARG A 65 3.27 0.91 -20.10
C ARG A 65 4.56 0.24 -20.58
N GLN A 66 4.54 -1.05 -20.89
CA GLN A 66 5.75 -1.75 -21.32
C GLN A 66 6.22 -1.32 -22.71
N SER A 67 5.30 -1.10 -23.67
CA SER A 67 5.66 -0.68 -25.04
C SER A 67 6.48 0.62 -25.04
N ASP A 68 6.01 1.66 -24.35
CA ASP A 68 6.72 2.95 -24.26
C ASP A 68 8.06 2.81 -23.51
N ALA A 69 8.12 1.92 -22.50
CA ALA A 69 9.34 1.67 -21.74
C ALA A 69 10.43 1.02 -22.63
N ASP A 70 10.03 0.09 -23.50
CA ASP A 70 10.91 -0.62 -24.41
C ASP A 70 11.45 0.30 -25.52
N GLU A 71 10.63 1.22 -26.02
CA GLU A 71 11.06 2.27 -26.97
C GLU A 71 12.13 3.17 -26.35
N LEU A 72 11.88 3.74 -25.15
CA LEU A 72 12.85 4.60 -24.47
C LEU A 72 14.16 3.86 -24.17
N LYS A 73 14.08 2.58 -23.80
CA LYS A 73 15.26 1.75 -23.51
C LYS A 73 16.09 1.50 -24.77
N THR A 74 15.43 1.25 -25.90
CA THR A 74 16.09 1.07 -27.20
C THR A 74 16.79 2.35 -27.65
N GLU A 75 16.15 3.52 -27.48
CA GLU A 75 16.79 4.82 -27.77
C GLU A 75 18.03 5.07 -26.91
N ILE A 76 17.95 4.80 -25.61
CA ILE A 76 19.10 4.93 -24.69
C ILE A 76 20.23 3.99 -25.10
N GLU A 77 19.93 2.74 -25.46
CA GLU A 77 20.94 1.78 -25.90
C GLU A 77 21.65 2.24 -27.19
N ASN A 78 20.89 2.76 -28.14
CA ASN A 78 21.45 3.29 -29.39
C ASN A 78 22.34 4.51 -29.16
N LEU A 79 21.93 5.44 -28.28
CA LEU A 79 22.73 6.62 -27.91
C LEU A 79 23.97 6.26 -27.09
N THR A 80 23.92 5.17 -26.31
CA THR A 80 25.06 4.69 -25.51
C THR A 80 26.21 4.17 -26.38
N LYS A 81 25.90 3.70 -27.60
CA LYS A 81 26.92 3.24 -28.56
C LYS A 81 27.72 4.40 -29.18
N ASP A 82 27.29 5.64 -29.01
CA ASP A 82 27.85 6.82 -29.68
C ASP A 82 28.44 7.82 -28.67
N ALA A 83 29.76 7.78 -28.45
CA ALA A 83 30.45 8.56 -27.42
C ALA A 83 30.39 10.08 -27.63
N THR A 84 30.03 10.53 -28.83
CA THR A 84 29.89 11.94 -29.19
C THR A 84 28.59 12.57 -28.68
N LYS A 85 27.62 11.75 -28.25
CA LYS A 85 26.26 12.18 -27.86
C LYS A 85 25.99 12.09 -26.37
N ALA A 86 27.01 12.30 -25.54
CA ALA A 86 26.91 12.21 -24.08
C ALA A 86 25.82 13.13 -23.47
N ALA A 87 25.61 14.32 -24.05
CA ALA A 87 24.58 15.26 -23.59
C ALA A 87 23.15 14.74 -23.86
N GLU A 88 22.89 14.23 -25.07
CA GLU A 88 21.59 13.64 -25.46
C GLU A 88 21.27 12.38 -24.63
N LEU A 89 22.29 11.56 -24.37
CA LEU A 89 22.18 10.36 -23.54
C LEU A 89 21.73 10.69 -22.11
N LEU A 90 22.34 11.71 -21.50
CA LEU A 90 22.00 12.15 -20.16
C LEU A 90 20.57 12.70 -20.08
N GLU A 91 20.10 13.41 -21.11
CA GLU A 91 18.73 13.89 -21.20
C GLU A 91 17.72 12.73 -21.29
N LYS A 92 17.98 11.75 -22.17
CA LYS A 92 17.11 10.58 -22.34
C LYS A 92 17.09 9.68 -21.10
N GLN A 93 18.21 9.52 -20.40
CA GLN A 93 18.24 8.84 -19.10
C GLN A 93 17.39 9.56 -18.05
N LYS A 94 17.44 10.90 -17.98
CA LYS A 94 16.55 11.68 -17.10
C LYS A 94 15.08 11.49 -17.46
N CYS A 95 14.75 11.49 -18.75
CA CYS A 95 13.39 11.23 -19.22
C CYS A 95 12.91 9.83 -18.80
N PHE A 96 13.75 8.82 -18.95
CA PHE A 96 13.44 7.45 -18.52
C PHE A 96 13.30 7.31 -17.00
N ALA A 97 14.17 7.96 -16.22
CA ALA A 97 14.04 7.98 -14.76
C ALA A 97 12.72 8.63 -14.32
N LYS A 98 12.32 9.74 -14.97
CA LYS A 98 11.02 10.39 -14.73
C LYS A 98 9.86 9.48 -15.13
N TYR A 99 9.95 8.82 -16.29
CA TYR A 99 8.96 7.84 -16.75
C TYR A 99 8.76 6.72 -15.71
N GLN A 100 9.85 6.14 -15.20
CA GLN A 100 9.77 5.11 -14.15
C GLN A 100 9.13 5.63 -12.86
N ALA A 101 9.49 6.84 -12.42
CA ALA A 101 8.89 7.44 -11.22
C ALA A 101 7.37 7.65 -11.39
N GLU A 102 6.93 8.08 -12.57
CA GLU A 102 5.52 8.19 -12.90
C GLU A 102 4.85 6.81 -12.95
N THR A 103 5.48 5.79 -13.52
CA THR A 103 4.96 4.42 -13.56
C THR A 103 4.74 3.88 -12.16
N LYS A 104 5.70 4.06 -11.25
CA LYS A 104 5.57 3.65 -9.85
C LYS A 104 4.41 4.36 -9.15
N SER A 105 4.24 5.66 -9.41
CA SER A 105 3.14 6.45 -8.84
C SER A 105 1.78 5.95 -9.33
N ILE A 106 1.67 5.60 -10.62
CA ILE A 106 0.44 5.05 -11.18
C ILE A 106 0.16 3.64 -10.64
N ALA A 107 1.20 2.80 -10.54
CA ALA A 107 1.07 1.46 -9.97
C ALA A 107 0.52 1.53 -8.54
N LEU A 108 1.05 2.42 -7.71
CA LEU A 108 0.56 2.62 -6.35
C LEU A 108 -0.91 3.06 -6.31
N LEU A 109 -1.32 3.98 -7.20
CA LEU A 109 -2.72 4.42 -7.27
C LEU A 109 -3.68 3.30 -7.71
N ILE A 110 -3.28 2.49 -8.70
CA ILE A 110 -4.06 1.34 -9.17
C ILE A 110 -4.17 0.31 -8.05
N GLY A 111 -3.05 -0.07 -7.43
CA GLY A 111 -3.01 -1.02 -6.32
C GLY A 111 -3.84 -0.55 -5.13
N PHE A 112 -3.78 0.74 -4.79
CA PHE A 112 -4.61 1.34 -3.74
C PHE A 112 -6.10 1.29 -4.05
N THR A 113 -6.49 1.58 -5.30
CA THR A 113 -7.89 1.52 -5.72
C THR A 113 -8.44 0.10 -5.63
N ILE A 114 -7.69 -0.89 -6.12
CA ILE A 114 -8.05 -2.32 -6.01
C ILE A 114 -8.15 -2.72 -4.53
N SER A 115 -7.20 -2.28 -3.70
CA SER A 115 -7.17 -2.60 -2.27
C SER A 115 -8.38 -2.02 -1.52
N ILE A 116 -8.86 -0.82 -1.88
CA ILE A 116 -10.10 -0.27 -1.30
C ILE A 116 -11.28 -1.19 -1.58
N VAL A 117 -11.43 -1.68 -2.83
CA VAL A 117 -12.53 -2.59 -3.19
C VAL A 117 -12.46 -3.88 -2.38
N VAL A 118 -11.26 -4.44 -2.22
CA VAL A 118 -11.03 -5.64 -1.39
C VAL A 118 -11.36 -5.38 0.08
N CYS A 119 -10.98 -4.22 0.61
CA CYS A 119 -11.30 -3.84 1.98
C CYS A 119 -12.81 -3.66 2.17
N CYS A 120 -13.52 -3.05 1.21
CA CYS A 120 -14.98 -2.96 1.23
C CYS A 120 -15.65 -4.34 1.27
N ALA A 121 -15.07 -5.36 0.62
CA ALA A 121 -15.60 -6.72 0.61
C ALA A 121 -15.53 -7.46 1.96
N GLY A 122 -14.87 -6.90 2.97
CA GLY A 122 -14.79 -7.52 4.30
C GLY A 122 -13.38 -7.63 4.86
N VAL A 123 -12.35 -7.40 4.05
CA VAL A 123 -10.95 -7.56 4.45
C VAL A 123 -10.54 -6.38 5.32
N GLY A 124 -9.95 -6.65 6.49
CA GLY A 124 -9.64 -5.62 7.47
C GLY A 124 -8.60 -6.08 8.49
N LEU A 125 -7.56 -5.29 8.68
CA LEU A 125 -6.49 -5.52 9.65
C LEU A 125 -6.95 -5.23 11.08
N LEU A 126 -7.65 -4.10 11.29
CA LEU A 126 -8.15 -3.69 12.59
C LEU A 126 -9.25 -4.62 13.08
N GLY A 127 -10.06 -5.19 12.17
CA GLY A 127 -11.07 -6.20 12.53
C GLY A 127 -10.48 -7.48 13.14
N ALA A 128 -9.20 -7.76 12.94
CA ALA A 128 -8.52 -8.88 13.59
C ALA A 128 -8.17 -8.60 15.07
N VAL A 129 -8.08 -7.32 15.46
CA VAL A 129 -7.56 -6.89 16.77
C VAL A 129 -8.61 -6.17 17.63
N ILE A 130 -9.49 -5.40 17.00
CA ILE A 130 -10.47 -4.52 17.65
C ILE A 130 -11.87 -5.09 17.44
N ASP A 131 -12.71 -5.00 18.46
CA ASP A 131 -14.12 -5.35 18.32
C ASP A 131 -14.88 -4.18 17.68
N ILE A 132 -15.01 -4.21 16.35
CA ILE A 132 -15.67 -3.15 15.55
C ILE A 132 -17.14 -2.96 15.96
N THR A 133 -17.75 -3.94 16.65
CA THR A 133 -19.17 -3.90 17.04
C THR A 133 -19.47 -3.07 18.29
N LYS A 134 -18.46 -2.74 19.10
CA LYS A 134 -18.66 -2.08 20.41
C LYS A 134 -18.29 -0.58 20.43
N GLY A 135 -18.02 0.03 19.27
CA GLY A 135 -17.73 1.46 19.09
C GLY A 135 -18.62 2.13 18.03
N ASN A 136 -18.14 3.18 17.35
CA ASN A 136 -18.79 3.66 16.13
C ASN A 136 -18.35 2.76 14.95
N PRO A 137 -19.20 1.82 14.49
CA PRO A 137 -18.79 0.76 13.57
C PRO A 137 -18.38 1.33 12.21
N ASN A 138 -19.02 2.41 11.77
CA ASN A 138 -18.75 3.04 10.47
C ASN A 138 -17.39 3.75 10.47
N PHE A 139 -17.01 4.38 11.59
CA PHE A 139 -15.70 5.03 11.71
C PHE A 139 -14.57 4.00 11.76
N LEU A 140 -14.68 3.01 12.65
CA LEU A 140 -13.64 1.99 12.82
C LEU A 140 -13.43 1.23 11.51
N ARG A 141 -14.52 0.98 10.79
CA ARG A 141 -14.47 0.38 9.47
C ARG A 141 -13.79 1.27 8.43
N GLY A 142 -14.04 2.58 8.43
CA GLY A 142 -13.38 3.52 7.51
C GLY A 142 -11.87 3.61 7.74
N VAL A 143 -11.44 3.69 9.00
CA VAL A 143 -10.02 3.71 9.37
C VAL A 143 -9.35 2.38 9.03
N ASP A 144 -10.02 1.26 9.32
CA ASP A 144 -9.56 -0.08 8.95
C ASP A 144 -9.38 -0.21 7.44
N ILE A 145 -10.36 0.24 6.65
CA ILE A 145 -10.28 0.24 5.18
C ILE A 145 -9.08 1.05 4.70
N LEU A 146 -8.87 2.26 5.22
CA LEU A 146 -7.76 3.12 4.75
C LEU A 146 -6.38 2.59 5.17
N LEU A 147 -6.25 2.12 6.41
CA LEU A 147 -4.99 1.54 6.89
C LEU A 147 -4.66 0.24 6.16
N THR A 148 -5.65 -0.63 6.01
CA THR A 148 -5.49 -1.92 5.32
C THR A 148 -5.22 -1.70 3.83
N SER A 149 -5.94 -0.80 3.16
CA SER A 149 -5.72 -0.51 1.75
C SER A 149 -4.36 0.16 1.50
N GLY A 150 -3.92 1.04 2.40
CA GLY A 150 -2.59 1.64 2.34
C GLY A 150 -1.48 0.61 2.54
N LEU A 151 -1.66 -0.32 3.49
CA LEU A 151 -0.72 -1.40 3.73
C LEU A 151 -0.63 -2.36 2.54
N ILE A 152 -1.77 -2.77 1.98
CA ILE A 152 -1.83 -3.67 0.81
C ILE A 152 -1.22 -3.00 -0.42
N ALA A 153 -1.56 -1.74 -0.69
CA ALA A 153 -0.99 -0.98 -1.80
C ALA A 153 0.52 -0.74 -1.69
N GLY A 154 1.06 -0.82 -0.47
CA GLY A 154 2.49 -0.75 -0.20
C GLY A 154 3.29 -1.97 -0.68
N GLY A 155 2.64 -3.04 -1.12
CA GLY A 155 3.27 -4.27 -1.62
C GLY A 155 3.82 -5.18 -0.52
N SER A 156 4.35 -6.34 -0.93
CA SER A 156 4.85 -7.37 -0.01
C SER A 156 5.97 -6.89 0.90
N ASP A 157 6.86 -6.02 0.41
CA ASP A 157 8.00 -5.51 1.17
C ASP A 157 7.56 -4.65 2.35
N SER A 158 6.58 -3.77 2.14
CA SER A 158 6.01 -2.93 3.19
C SER A 158 5.27 -3.78 4.22
N PHE A 159 4.53 -4.79 3.75
CA PHE A 159 3.84 -5.75 4.62
C PHE A 159 4.82 -6.55 5.48
N HIS A 160 5.92 -7.06 4.89
CA HIS A 160 6.91 -7.84 5.62
C HIS A 160 7.60 -7.01 6.72
N LYS A 161 7.97 -5.77 6.42
CA LYS A 161 8.50 -4.83 7.42
C LYS A 161 7.51 -4.57 8.55
N PHE A 162 6.23 -4.42 8.22
CA PHE A 162 5.16 -4.24 9.21
C PHE A 162 5.04 -5.46 10.13
N VAL A 163 4.99 -6.68 9.57
CA VAL A 163 4.93 -7.93 10.34
C VAL A 163 6.16 -8.10 11.24
N SER A 164 7.37 -7.90 10.70
CA SER A 164 8.61 -8.00 11.48
C SER A 164 8.67 -7.00 12.64
N THR A 165 8.16 -5.79 12.42
CA THR A 165 8.05 -4.76 13.46
C THR A 165 7.09 -5.22 14.56
N LEU A 166 5.92 -5.76 14.19
CA LEU A 166 4.97 -6.32 15.16
C LEU A 166 5.56 -7.48 15.96
N GLU A 167 6.23 -8.43 15.30
CA GLU A 167 6.91 -9.55 15.95
C GLU A 167 7.94 -9.03 16.98
N THR A 168 8.73 -8.03 16.61
CA THR A 168 9.71 -7.40 17.49
C THR A 168 9.05 -6.80 18.73
N PHE A 169 7.97 -6.03 18.55
CA PHE A 169 7.20 -5.45 19.66
C PHE A 169 6.62 -6.50 20.61
N PHE A 170 6.06 -7.58 20.06
CA PHE A 170 5.52 -8.67 20.87
C PHE A 170 6.61 -9.42 21.65
N ASN A 171 7.73 -9.71 21.00
CA ASN A 171 8.86 -10.38 21.64
C ASN A 171 9.47 -9.51 22.75
N GLU A 172 9.64 -8.20 22.51
CA GLU A 172 10.14 -7.28 23.54
C GLU A 172 9.16 -7.17 24.71
N SER A 173 7.86 -7.05 24.44
CA SER A 173 6.82 -6.97 25.47
C SER A 173 6.78 -8.24 26.34
N LYS A 174 6.87 -9.42 25.71
CA LYS A 174 6.97 -10.70 26.42
C LYS A 174 8.20 -10.75 27.33
N SER A 175 9.37 -10.37 26.81
CA SER A 175 10.61 -10.36 27.58
C SER A 175 10.60 -9.40 28.77
N ARG A 176 9.86 -8.29 28.68
CA ARG A 176 9.69 -7.32 29.78
C ARG A 176 8.76 -7.84 30.88
N MET A 177 7.74 -8.61 30.53
CA MET A 177 6.87 -9.27 31.52
C MET A 177 7.61 -10.41 32.24
N GLU A 178 8.44 -11.16 31.53
CA GLU A 178 9.28 -12.22 32.13
C GLU A 178 10.43 -11.67 33.00
N ARG A 179 10.83 -10.40 32.79
CA ARG A 179 11.88 -9.72 33.58
C ARG A 179 11.40 -8.96 34.82
N LYS A 180 10.09 -8.83 35.06
CA LYS A 180 9.59 -8.26 36.32
C LYS A 180 9.52 -9.38 37.38
N PRO A 181 10.40 -9.40 38.40
CA PRO A 181 10.23 -10.26 39.57
C PRO A 181 9.01 -9.85 40.39
#